data_AF-A0A820JY06-F1
#
_entry.id   AF-A0A820JY06-F1
#
_cell.length_a   1.000
_cell.length_b   1.000
_cell.length_c   1.000
_cell.angle_alpha   90.00
_cell.angle_beta   90.00
_cell.angle_gamma   90.00
#
_symmetry.space_group_name_H-M   'P 1'
#
loop_
_entity.id
_entity.type
_entity.pdbx_description
1 polymer ?
#
loop_
_entity_poly.entity_id
_entity_poly.type
_entity_poly.pdbx_seq_one_letter_code
_entity_poly.pdbx_strand_id
1 'polypeptide(L)'
;ILPESISDKIINLWLIFQYSLNRYPLINMETLGLISLKAPSSLLANSTVNVYGQLRFHQREPILSYINDSSIQGSIIDFGTYSLVPSFDDILDRYNSRNYFTTFDQQYVQWSSSSLSSSTDSFIRLTINVVVNTGPQLYRYVPNFWKEFRWTWIQYFTSLLPFFYIANKFKEFVFSNGLVRTIVRKSP
;
A
#
# COMPACT_ATOMS: atom_id res chain seq x y z
N ILE A 1 -50.59 -11.50 5.46
CA ILE A 1 -50.35 -10.05 5.52
C ILE A 1 -48.92 -9.87 5.99
N LEU A 2 -47.98 -9.68 5.06
CA LEU A 2 -46.58 -9.41 5.39
C LEU A 2 -46.51 -7.95 5.88
N PRO A 3 -45.89 -7.65 7.03
CA PRO A 3 -45.79 -6.27 7.48
C PRO A 3 -44.80 -5.52 6.58
N GLU A 4 -45.35 -4.66 5.73
CA GLU A 4 -44.64 -3.56 5.08
C GLU A 4 -44.14 -2.59 6.17
N SER A 5 -42.84 -2.60 6.45
CA SER A 5 -42.02 -1.40 6.71
C SER A 5 -40.68 -1.77 7.33
N ILE A 6 -39.82 -2.50 6.60
CA ILE A 6 -38.40 -2.51 6.94
C ILE A 6 -37.77 -1.35 6.17
N SER A 7 -37.87 -0.13 6.74
CA SER A 7 -37.10 1.01 6.26
C SER A 7 -35.65 0.80 6.71
N ASP A 8 -34.92 0.04 5.90
CA ASP A 8 -33.48 -0.16 6.06
C ASP A 8 -32.78 1.19 5.82
N LYS A 9 -32.34 1.83 6.89
CA LYS A 9 -31.55 3.07 6.79
C LYS A 9 -30.10 2.69 6.53
N ILE A 10 -29.52 3.21 5.46
CA ILE A 10 -28.11 3.02 5.12
C ILE A 10 -27.35 4.28 5.52
N ILE A 11 -26.26 4.10 6.27
CA ILE A 11 -25.37 5.17 6.71
C ILE A 11 -24.01 4.90 6.09
N ASN A 12 -23.57 5.80 5.21
CA ASN A 12 -22.25 5.74 4.60
C ASN A 12 -21.31 6.69 5.34
N LEU A 13 -20.23 6.14 5.88
CA LEU A 13 -19.18 6.90 6.53
C LEU A 13 -17.94 6.90 5.65
N TRP A 14 -17.52 8.11 5.28
CA TRP A 14 -16.22 8.39 4.70
C TRP A 14 -15.20 8.55 5.82
N LEU A 15 -14.04 7.91 5.69
CA LEU A 15 -12.90 8.11 6.56
C LEU A 15 -11.68 8.45 5.72
N ILE A 16 -11.04 9.57 6.02
CA ILE A 16 -9.83 10.03 5.33
C ILE A 16 -8.68 9.99 6.33
N PHE A 17 -7.58 9.34 5.96
CA PHE A 17 -6.41 9.21 6.81
C PHE A 17 -5.15 9.65 6.07
N GLN A 18 -4.17 10.17 6.80
CA GLN A 18 -2.80 10.25 6.30
C GLN A 18 -2.08 8.96 6.65
N TYR A 19 -1.60 8.26 5.62
CA TYR A 19 -0.89 6.99 5.74
C TYR A 19 0.57 7.19 5.36
N SER A 20 1.47 6.92 6.31
CA SER A 20 2.91 6.99 6.10
C SER A 20 3.59 5.65 6.36
N LEU A 21 4.47 5.26 5.43
CA LEU A 21 5.38 4.14 5.61
C LEU A 21 6.71 4.66 6.17
N ASN A 22 6.96 4.40 7.45
CA ASN A 22 8.19 4.82 8.13
C ASN A 22 9.41 3.94 7.79
N ARG A 23 9.22 2.83 7.05
CA ARG A 23 10.30 1.94 6.60
C ARG A 23 10.46 2.05 5.10
N TYR A 24 11.70 1.92 4.64
CA TYR A 24 12.05 2.04 3.22
C TYR A 24 11.13 1.17 2.32
N PRO A 25 10.59 1.74 1.22
CA PRO A 25 10.66 3.14 0.79
C PRO A 25 9.72 4.05 1.59
N LEU A 26 10.15 5.29 1.88
CA LEU A 26 9.33 6.29 2.57
C LEU A 26 8.19 6.73 1.65
N ILE A 27 6.96 6.50 2.07
CA ILE A 27 5.75 6.89 1.35
C ILE A 27 4.86 7.67 2.29
N ASN A 28 4.34 8.80 1.81
CA ASN A 28 3.27 9.53 2.46
C ASN A 28 2.12 9.63 1.44
N MET A 29 0.94 9.17 1.81
CA MET A 29 -0.23 9.21 0.96
C MET A 29 -1.50 9.48 1.77
N GLU A 30 -2.48 10.14 1.17
CA GLU A 30 -3.82 10.23 1.73
C GLU A 30 -4.64 9.01 1.31
N THR A 31 -5.40 8.47 2.25
CA THR A 31 -6.14 7.24 2.06
C THR A 31 -7.60 7.37 2.44
N LEU A 32 -8.43 6.53 1.83
CA LEU A 32 -9.87 6.52 2.02
C LEU A 32 -10.31 5.15 2.53
N GLY A 33 -11.15 5.16 3.56
CA GLY A 33 -11.92 4.02 4.03
C GLY A 33 -13.40 4.32 3.90
N LEU A 34 -14.11 3.49 3.14
CA LEU A 34 -15.57 3.57 3.04
C LEU A 34 -16.20 2.53 3.97
N ILE A 35 -17.15 2.97 4.79
CA ILE A 35 -17.93 2.08 5.66
C ILE A 35 -19.41 2.29 5.35
N SER A 36 -20.10 1.23 4.95
CA SER A 36 -21.55 1.25 4.72
C SER A 36 -22.24 0.46 5.82
N LEU A 37 -22.93 1.17 6.70
CA LEU A 37 -23.66 0.59 7.83
C LEU A 37 -25.14 0.49 7.50
N LYS A 38 -25.70 -0.69 7.69
CA LYS A 38 -27.14 -0.92 7.60
C LYS A 38 -27.73 -0.86 9.01
N ALA A 39 -28.48 0.21 9.30
CA ALA A 39 -29.12 0.39 10.59
C ALA A 39 -30.32 -0.56 10.71
N PRO A 40 -30.42 -1.37 11.78
CA PRO A 40 -31.60 -2.20 12.00
C PRO A 40 -32.86 -1.34 12.18
N SER A 41 -33.99 -1.84 11.69
CA SER A 41 -35.29 -1.15 11.74
C SER A 41 -35.80 -0.90 13.17
N SER A 42 -35.28 -1.64 14.15
CA SER A 42 -35.60 -1.52 15.57
C SER A 42 -34.68 -0.57 16.35
N LEU A 43 -34.04 0.42 15.70
CA LEU A 43 -33.17 1.36 16.41
C LEU A 43 -34.00 2.19 17.43
N LEU A 44 -33.80 1.94 18.72
CA LEU A 44 -34.37 2.74 19.80
C LEU A 44 -33.60 4.06 19.96
N ALA A 45 -34.24 5.02 20.65
CA ALA A 45 -33.63 6.29 21.04
C ALA A 45 -32.28 6.05 21.75
N ASN A 46 -31.25 6.80 21.35
CA ASN A 46 -29.87 6.66 21.81
C ASN A 46 -29.23 5.32 21.44
N SER A 47 -28.70 5.28 20.22
CA SER A 47 -28.01 4.10 19.68
C SER A 47 -26.52 4.40 19.51
N THR A 48 -25.70 3.43 19.88
CA THR A 48 -24.26 3.44 19.67
C THR A 48 -23.90 2.30 18.72
N VAL A 49 -23.03 2.58 17.75
CA VAL A 49 -22.52 1.58 16.81
C VAL A 49 -21.01 1.52 16.90
N ASN A 50 -20.50 0.33 17.17
CA ASN A 50 -19.08 0.06 17.20
C ASN A 50 -18.71 -0.73 15.94
N VAL A 51 -17.84 -0.16 15.11
CA VAL A 51 -17.36 -0.77 13.88
C VAL A 51 -15.89 -1.15 14.07
N TYR A 52 -15.60 -2.43 13.91
CA TYR A 52 -14.25 -2.96 13.96
C TYR A 52 -13.86 -3.44 12.58
N GLY A 53 -12.69 -2.99 12.12
CA GLY A 53 -12.17 -3.40 10.83
C GLY A 53 -10.68 -3.19 10.70
N GLN A 54 -10.14 -3.70 9.61
CA GLN A 54 -8.74 -3.61 9.29
C GLN A 54 -8.55 -2.67 8.09
N LEU A 55 -7.65 -1.71 8.21
CA LEU A 55 -7.19 -0.97 7.04
C LEU A 55 -6.16 -1.85 6.32
N ARG A 56 -6.37 -2.10 5.03
CA ARG A 56 -5.46 -2.90 4.19
C ARG A 56 -4.91 -2.08 3.05
N PHE A 57 -3.59 -2.08 2.90
CA PHE A 57 -2.91 -1.46 1.76
C PHE A 57 -2.91 -2.41 0.56
N HIS A 58 -3.31 -1.86 -0.58
CA HIS A 58 -3.30 -2.53 -1.86
C HIS A 58 -2.40 -1.75 -2.83
N GLN A 59 -1.59 -2.49 -3.57
CA GLN A 59 -0.69 -1.97 -4.59
C GLN A 59 -0.93 -2.74 -5.88
N ARG A 60 -1.13 -2.03 -6.99
CA ARG A 60 -1.21 -2.60 -8.33
C ARG A 60 0.18 -2.79 -8.93
N GLU A 61 1.05 -1.83 -8.66
CA GLU A 61 2.43 -1.82 -9.10
C GLU A 61 3.38 -1.86 -7.90
N PRO A 62 4.60 -2.40 -8.05
CA PRO A 62 5.62 -2.30 -7.03
C PRO A 62 6.03 -0.83 -6.84
N ILE A 63 6.28 -0.45 -5.60
CA ILE A 63 6.74 0.90 -5.27
C ILE A 63 8.14 1.13 -5.85
N LEU A 64 8.28 2.14 -6.69
CA LEU A 64 9.57 2.54 -7.26
C LEU A 64 10.32 3.41 -6.24
N SER A 65 11.34 2.83 -5.62
CA SER A 65 12.05 3.46 -4.50
C SER A 65 12.93 4.67 -4.86
N TYR A 66 13.05 5.00 -6.15
CA TYR A 66 13.90 6.05 -6.68
C TYR A 66 13.12 7.20 -7.33
N ILE A 67 11.79 7.10 -7.41
CA ILE A 67 10.93 8.12 -8.00
C ILE A 67 10.14 8.80 -6.89
N ASN A 68 10.23 10.12 -6.82
CA ASN A 68 9.25 10.93 -6.10
C ASN A 68 7.98 10.97 -6.95
N ASP A 69 7.17 9.93 -6.81
CA ASP A 69 5.95 9.78 -7.57
C ASP A 69 4.85 10.65 -6.94
N SER A 70 4.47 11.72 -7.63
CA SER A 70 3.38 12.61 -7.21
C SER A 70 2.04 11.88 -7.21
N SER A 71 1.90 10.75 -7.91
CA SER A 71 0.70 9.90 -7.84
C SER A 71 0.50 9.25 -6.47
N ILE A 72 1.60 9.06 -5.73
CA ILE A 72 1.58 8.51 -4.37
C ILE A 72 1.26 9.62 -3.36
N GLN A 73 1.82 10.81 -3.55
CA GLN A 73 1.74 11.92 -2.60
C GLN A 73 0.54 12.85 -2.82
N GLY A 74 -0.29 12.58 -3.84
CA GLY A 74 -1.44 13.41 -4.18
C GLY A 74 -2.55 13.36 -3.13
N SER A 75 -3.07 14.53 -2.75
CA SER A 75 -4.27 14.62 -1.91
C SER A 75 -5.48 13.97 -2.58
N ILE A 76 -6.38 13.39 -1.80
CA ILE A 76 -7.63 12.81 -2.34
C ILE A 76 -8.58 13.91 -2.79
N ILE A 77 -8.59 15.05 -2.10
CA ILE A 77 -9.49 16.17 -2.37
C ILE A 77 -8.66 17.41 -2.66
N ASP A 78 -8.58 17.79 -3.93
CA ASP A 78 -7.94 19.04 -4.33
C ASP A 78 -8.94 20.21 -4.18
N PHE A 79 -8.77 20.98 -3.09
CA PHE A 79 -9.54 22.21 -2.86
C PHE A 79 -8.93 23.44 -3.57
N GLY A 80 -7.75 23.31 -4.20
CA GLY A 80 -6.94 24.45 -4.64
C GLY A 80 -7.30 25.01 -6.01
N THR A 81 -7.93 24.22 -6.88
CA THR A 81 -8.01 24.56 -8.32
C THR A 81 -9.43 24.74 -8.86
N TYR A 82 -10.47 24.27 -8.16
CA TYR A 82 -11.84 24.24 -8.70
C TYR A 82 -12.81 25.08 -7.86
N SER A 83 -13.60 25.91 -8.55
CA SER A 83 -14.73 26.66 -7.97
C SER A 83 -15.98 25.80 -7.73
N LEU A 84 -15.85 24.48 -7.91
CA LEU A 84 -16.86 23.46 -7.69
C LEU A 84 -16.21 22.30 -6.92
N VAL A 85 -16.87 21.83 -5.87
CA VAL A 85 -16.46 20.64 -5.12
C VAL A 85 -16.68 19.41 -6.02
N PRO A 86 -15.68 18.54 -6.24
CA PRO A 86 -15.84 17.35 -7.07
C PRO A 86 -16.91 16.41 -6.49
N SER A 87 -17.61 15.67 -7.36
CA SER A 87 -18.69 14.79 -6.93
C SER A 87 -18.17 13.56 -6.13
N PHE A 88 -19.06 12.96 -5.33
CA PHE A 88 -18.81 11.74 -4.54
C PHE A 88 -18.16 10.64 -5.38
N ASP A 89 -18.73 10.40 -6.56
CA ASP A 89 -18.34 9.34 -7.48
C ASP A 89 -17.01 9.66 -8.16
N ASP A 90 -16.78 10.92 -8.55
CA ASP A 90 -15.51 11.34 -9.16
C ASP A 90 -14.33 11.13 -8.22
N ILE A 91 -14.49 11.43 -6.92
CA ILE A 91 -13.43 11.24 -5.93
C ILE A 91 -13.15 9.74 -5.75
N LEU A 92 -14.20 8.92 -5.68
CA LEU A 92 -14.06 7.48 -5.52
C LEU A 92 -13.41 6.83 -6.75
N ASP A 93 -13.77 7.25 -7.96
CA ASP A 93 -13.19 6.76 -9.20
C ASP A 93 -11.73 7.19 -9.35
N ARG A 94 -11.41 8.45 -9.02
CA ARG A 94 -10.02 8.91 -8.95
C ARG A 94 -9.21 8.16 -7.91
N TYR A 95 -9.79 7.85 -6.76
CA TYR A 95 -9.12 7.06 -5.73
C TYR A 95 -8.88 5.62 -6.18
N ASN A 96 -9.89 4.98 -6.73
CA ASN A 96 -9.83 3.60 -7.22
C ASN A 96 -8.97 3.45 -8.47
N SER A 97 -8.69 4.51 -9.22
CA SER A 97 -7.75 4.48 -10.36
C SER A 97 -6.28 4.55 -9.94
N ARG A 98 -5.97 4.92 -8.68
CA ARG A 98 -4.59 4.97 -8.18
C ARG A 98 -3.93 3.60 -8.18
N ASN A 99 -2.61 3.60 -8.35
CA ASN A 99 -1.79 2.39 -8.23
C ASN A 99 -1.68 1.90 -6.78
N TYR A 100 -1.83 2.82 -5.83
CA TYR A 100 -1.73 2.56 -4.40
C TYR A 100 -2.98 3.11 -3.71
N PHE A 101 -3.69 2.24 -3.00
CA PHE A 101 -4.91 2.58 -2.30
C PHE A 101 -5.06 1.71 -1.06
N THR A 102 -5.97 2.09 -0.17
CA THR A 102 -6.34 1.29 0.98
C THR A 102 -7.80 0.92 0.90
N THR A 103 -8.14 -0.22 1.47
CA THR A 103 -9.52 -0.63 1.69
C THR A 103 -9.74 -0.81 3.18
N PHE A 104 -10.92 -0.42 3.64
CA PHE A 104 -11.35 -0.74 5.00
C PHE A 104 -12.13 -2.04 4.95
N ASP A 105 -11.51 -3.11 5.45
CA ASP A 105 -12.14 -4.42 5.55
C ASP A 105 -12.94 -4.50 6.86
N GLN A 106 -14.26 -4.38 6.74
CA GLN A 106 -15.18 -4.42 7.88
C GLN A 106 -15.29 -5.85 8.40
N GLN A 107 -14.84 -6.08 9.64
CA GLN A 107 -14.87 -7.40 10.25
C GLN A 107 -16.10 -7.62 11.13
N TYR A 108 -16.42 -6.63 11.96
CA TYR A 108 -17.50 -6.76 12.93
C TYR A 108 -18.19 -5.41 13.18
N VAL A 109 -19.52 -5.43 13.21
CA VAL A 109 -20.35 -4.27 13.54
C VAL A 109 -21.27 -4.66 14.67
N GLN A 110 -21.21 -3.89 15.76
CA GLN A 110 -22.06 -4.08 16.93
C GLN A 110 -22.94 -2.86 17.12
N TRP A 111 -24.26 -3.09 17.14
CA TRP A 111 -25.24 -2.09 17.52
C TRP A 111 -25.63 -2.30 18.98
N SER A 112 -25.57 -1.23 19.78
CA SER A 112 -26.08 -1.22 21.13
C SER A 112 -27.03 -0.04 21.31
N SER A 113 -28.25 -0.33 21.75
CA SER A 113 -29.22 0.71 22.13
C SER A 113 -29.29 0.80 23.65
N SER A 114 -29.16 2.00 24.20
CA SER A 114 -29.43 2.20 25.62
C SER A 114 -30.92 2.43 25.84
N SER A 115 -31.58 1.57 26.60
CA SER A 115 -32.97 1.81 27.03
C SER A 115 -33.09 2.86 28.15
N LEU A 116 -31.97 3.35 28.68
CA LEU A 116 -31.91 4.35 29.74
C LEU A 116 -32.03 5.77 29.18
N SER A 117 -33.22 6.15 28.72
CA SER A 117 -33.58 7.57 28.72
C SER A 117 -35.05 7.74 29.07
N SER A 118 -35.34 7.67 30.37
CA SER A 118 -36.52 8.29 31.00
C SER A 118 -36.37 9.81 31.07
N SER A 119 -35.93 10.45 29.97
CA SER A 119 -35.80 11.89 29.88
C SER A 119 -36.44 12.35 28.59
N THR A 120 -37.42 13.22 28.75
CA THR A 120 -38.32 13.88 27.80
C THR A 120 -37.63 14.73 26.71
N ASP A 121 -36.42 14.39 26.29
CA ASP A 121 -35.71 15.06 25.21
C ASP A 121 -35.86 14.28 23.91
N SER A 122 -36.50 14.91 22.93
CA SER A 122 -36.82 14.39 21.59
C SER A 122 -35.62 14.18 20.67
N PHE A 123 -34.39 14.24 21.19
CA PHE A 123 -33.17 14.15 20.39
C PHE A 123 -32.63 12.71 20.36
N ILE A 124 -32.78 12.05 19.21
CA ILE A 124 -32.13 10.76 18.92
C ILE A 124 -30.63 11.02 18.74
N ARG A 125 -29.79 10.58 19.67
CA ARG A 125 -28.33 10.63 19.52
C ARG A 125 -27.80 9.32 18.94
N LEU A 126 -27.00 9.41 17.87
CA LEU A 126 -26.28 8.28 17.27
C LEU A 126 -24.78 8.49 17.52
N THR A 127 -24.14 7.58 18.25
CA THR A 127 -22.69 7.59 18.46
C THR A 127 -22.04 6.51 17.60
N ILE A 128 -21.11 6.87 16.74
CA ILE A 128 -20.39 5.95 15.86
C ILE A 128 -18.95 5.86 16.34
N ASN A 129 -18.54 4.69 16.85
CA ASN A 129 -17.16 4.40 17.22
C ASN A 129 -16.54 3.51 16.15
N VAL A 130 -15.50 3.98 15.47
CA VAL A 130 -14.76 3.19 14.49
C VAL A 130 -13.39 2.83 15.05
N VAL A 131 -13.13 1.54 15.17
CA VAL A 131 -11.84 1.00 15.56
C VAL A 131 -11.13 0.47 14.31
N VAL A 132 -10.10 1.21 13.89
CA VAL A 132 -9.30 0.88 12.71
C VAL A 132 -8.03 0.16 13.16
N ASN A 133 -7.90 -1.11 12.80
CA ASN A 133 -6.70 -1.89 13.08
C ASN A 133 -5.74 -1.84 11.87
N THR A 134 -4.50 -1.42 12.11
CA THR A 134 -3.41 -1.46 11.14
C THR A 134 -2.44 -2.59 11.50
N GLY A 135 -2.80 -3.81 11.13
CA GLY A 135 -1.92 -4.97 11.27
C GLY A 135 -0.68 -4.89 10.36
N PRO A 136 0.27 -5.85 10.46
CA PRO A 136 1.42 -5.90 9.58
C PRO A 136 0.97 -6.09 8.12
N GLN A 137 1.47 -5.24 7.23
CA GLN A 137 1.14 -5.27 5.81
C GLN A 137 2.39 -5.55 4.98
N LEU A 138 2.24 -6.41 3.96
CA LEU A 138 3.30 -6.73 3.02
C LEU A 138 3.21 -5.79 1.82
N TYR A 139 4.33 -5.14 1.48
CA TYR A 139 4.45 -4.29 0.31
C TYR A 139 5.64 -4.72 -0.55
N ARG A 140 5.61 -4.34 -1.84
CA ARG A 140 6.65 -4.67 -2.82
C ARG A 140 7.29 -3.36 -3.22
N TYR A 141 8.61 -3.30 -3.23
CA TYR A 141 9.33 -2.18 -3.82
C TYR A 141 10.39 -2.70 -4.80
N VAL A 142 10.63 -1.95 -5.85
CA VAL A 142 11.76 -2.21 -6.76
C VAL A 142 12.98 -1.50 -6.18
N PRO A 143 14.05 -2.23 -5.87
CA PRO A 143 15.29 -1.62 -5.40
C PRO A 143 15.94 -0.78 -6.50
N ASN A 144 16.68 0.23 -6.09
CA ASN A 144 17.50 1.02 -7.02
C ASN A 144 18.63 0.16 -7.60
N PHE A 145 18.92 0.33 -8.91
CA PHE A 145 20.05 -0.30 -9.61
C PHE A 145 21.35 -0.24 -8.80
N TRP A 146 21.65 0.91 -8.19
CA TRP A 146 22.85 1.09 -7.38
C TRP A 146 22.92 0.17 -6.15
N LYS A 147 21.77 -0.19 -5.57
CA LYS A 147 21.72 -1.16 -4.47
C LYS A 147 22.04 -2.56 -4.94
N GLU A 148 21.52 -2.96 -6.10
CA GLU A 148 21.82 -4.26 -6.68
C GLU A 148 23.28 -4.34 -7.15
N PHE A 149 23.77 -3.30 -7.82
CA PHE A 149 25.15 -3.24 -8.33
C PHE A 149 26.20 -3.43 -7.23
N ARG A 150 25.98 -2.87 -6.03
CA ARG A 150 26.89 -3.07 -4.89
C ARG A 150 27.06 -4.55 -4.53
N TRP A 151 26.00 -5.34 -4.63
CA TRP A 151 26.02 -6.78 -4.33
C TRP A 151 26.48 -7.62 -5.53
N THR A 152 26.14 -7.23 -6.75
CA THR A 152 26.58 -7.94 -7.94
C THR A 152 28.09 -7.77 -8.18
N TRP A 153 28.65 -6.60 -7.87
CA TRP A 153 30.08 -6.34 -8.06
C TRP A 153 30.96 -7.26 -7.21
N ILE A 154 30.58 -7.52 -5.94
CA ILE A 154 31.34 -8.44 -5.10
C ILE A 154 31.28 -9.87 -5.64
N GLN A 155 30.12 -10.31 -6.12
CA GLN A 155 29.95 -11.62 -6.74
C GLN A 155 30.78 -11.76 -8.03
N TYR A 156 30.81 -10.71 -8.85
CA TYR A 156 31.62 -10.67 -10.06
C TYR A 156 33.11 -10.80 -9.75
N PHE A 157 33.61 -10.08 -8.74
CA PHE A 157 35.01 -10.20 -8.32
C PHE A 157 35.35 -11.60 -7.80
N THR A 158 34.45 -12.21 -7.02
CA THR A 158 34.65 -13.56 -6.51
C THR A 158 34.71 -14.61 -7.62
N SER A 159 33.90 -14.49 -8.68
CA SER A 159 33.90 -15.44 -9.80
C SER A 159 35.04 -15.18 -10.81
N LEU A 160 35.48 -13.94 -10.97
CA LEU A 160 36.56 -13.56 -11.88
C LEU A 160 37.92 -14.12 -11.44
N LEU A 161 38.22 -14.09 -10.13
CA LEU A 161 39.51 -14.53 -9.58
C LEU A 161 39.92 -15.96 -9.95
N PRO A 162 39.09 -17.01 -9.73
CA PRO A 162 39.45 -18.37 -10.12
C PRO A 162 39.55 -18.51 -11.65
N PHE A 163 38.72 -17.80 -12.41
CA PHE A 163 38.78 -17.82 -13.87
C PHE A 163 40.11 -17.25 -14.39
N PHE A 164 40.57 -16.15 -13.80
CA PHE A 164 41.87 -15.55 -14.12
C PHE A 164 43.04 -16.47 -13.74
N TYR A 165 42.96 -17.13 -12.58
CA TYR A 165 43.96 -18.11 -12.15
C TYR A 165 44.06 -19.29 -13.12
N ILE A 166 42.92 -19.88 -13.50
CA ILE A 166 42.86 -20.99 -14.46
C ILE A 166 43.37 -20.56 -15.83
N ALA A 167 42.98 -19.37 -16.32
CA ALA A 167 43.44 -18.85 -17.60
C ALA A 167 44.96 -18.64 -17.64
N ASN A 168 45.57 -18.18 -16.55
CA ASN A 168 47.03 -18.07 -16.44
C ASN A 168 47.70 -19.44 -16.43
N LYS A 169 47.16 -20.42 -15.69
CA LYS A 169 47.67 -21.79 -15.72
C LYS A 169 47.54 -22.45 -17.09
N PHE A 170 46.45 -22.19 -17.78
CA PHE A 170 46.25 -22.67 -19.15
C PHE A 170 47.24 -22.03 -20.13
N LYS A 171 47.48 -20.71 -20.03
CA LYS A 171 48.52 -20.03 -20.82
C LYS A 171 49.90 -20.63 -20.56
N GLU A 172 50.30 -20.78 -19.30
CA GLU A 172 51.57 -21.40 -18.92
C GLU A 172 51.69 -22.81 -19.54
N PHE A 173 50.64 -23.62 -19.46
CA PHE A 173 50.60 -24.96 -20.04
C PHE A 173 50.76 -24.95 -21.57
N VAL A 174 50.06 -24.05 -22.26
CA VAL A 174 50.12 -23.93 -23.73
C VAL A 174 51.51 -23.49 -24.21
N PHE A 175 52.13 -22.51 -23.53
CA PHE A 175 53.47 -22.05 -23.86
C PHE A 175 54.55 -23.06 -23.48
N SER A 176 54.43 -23.73 -22.32
CA SER A 176 55.40 -24.72 -21.86
C SER A 176 55.41 -25.99 -22.72
N ASN A 177 54.25 -26.42 -23.22
CA ASN A 177 54.14 -27.61 -24.08
C ASN A 177 54.32 -27.30 -25.57
N GLY A 178 54.64 -26.05 -25.94
CA GLY A 178 54.89 -25.67 -27.34
C GLY A 178 53.69 -25.88 -28.27
N LEU A 179 52.46 -25.91 -27.73
CA LEU A 179 51.23 -26.12 -28.51
C LEU A 179 50.95 -24.96 -29.49
N VAL A 180 51.61 -23.82 -29.30
CA VAL A 180 51.56 -22.66 -30.18
C VAL A 180 52.98 -22.35 -30.66
N ARG A 181 53.16 -22.21 -31.98
CA ARG A 181 54.44 -21.79 -32.58
C ARG A 181 54.86 -20.43 -32.03
N THR A 182 55.86 -20.40 -31.16
CA THR A 182 56.49 -19.17 -30.68
C THR A 182 57.53 -18.71 -31.70
N ILE A 183 57.34 -17.53 -32.27
CA ILE A 183 58.28 -16.93 -33.23
C ILE A 183 59.26 -16.09 -32.42
N VAL A 184 60.51 -16.56 -32.28
CA VAL A 184 61.57 -15.76 -31.65
C VAL A 184 62.03 -14.72 -32.67
N ARG A 185 61.58 -13.47 -32.53
CA ARG A 185 62.07 -12.35 -33.33
C ARG A 185 63.48 -11.99 -32.82
N LYS A 186 64.52 -12.39 -33.56
CA LYS A 186 65.88 -11.86 -33.34
C LYS A 186 65.83 -10.34 -33.58
N SER A 187 66.19 -9.58 -32.54
CA SER A 187 66.53 -8.17 -32.67
C SER A 187 67.75 -8.03 -33.58
N PRO A 188 67.78 -7.05 -34.50
CA PRO A 188 68.97 -6.71 -35.28
C PRO A 188 70.12 -6.23 -34.39
#